data_AF-A0A8D0P3I8-F1
#
_entry.id   AF-A0A8D0P3I8-F1
#
_cell.length_a   1.000
_cell.length_b   1.000
_cell.length_c   1.000
_cell.angle_alpha   90.00
_cell.angle_beta   90.00
_cell.angle_gamma   90.00
#
_symmetry.space_group_name_H-M   'P 1'
#
loop_
_entity.id
_entity.type
_entity.pdbx_description
1 polymer ?
#
loop_
_entity_poly.entity_id
_entity_poly.type
_entity_poly.pdbx_seq_one_letter_code
_entity_poly.pdbx_strand_id
1 'polypeptide(L)'
;KAACKQALHRPLSSSPGQAKPLRGHHVLLNSRVLLQGQRHGGFYSYGGGLGGGVGDGGLFSGGEKQTMQNLNDRLANYLDKVRALEEANADLEHKIKEWYDKFGPGDYSKYYPIIDDLRKQITAATIENAGIVLQIDNARLAADDFRLKYENELYLRQSVEADINGLRKVLDDLTMTRSDLEMQMENLVEELTYLKKNHEEVGTQSMQGSSGGDVTVEMNAAPGTDLTKLLNDMRAQYEELAEQNRREAEEQFKKQVDLHPEPLSPRSAKNEITELKRTLQALEIELQSQLVMKSSLEGTLADTEAGYMAQLSQIQIQISSLEEQICQIRGETECQNAEYEQLLDIKTRLEMEIETYRRLLDGEGGKYIPCFTSYHVNMVYPSKSRVTKTIVEEVVDGKVVSSQVSNISEVKLK
;
A
#
# COMPACT_ATOMS: atom_id res chain seq x y z
N LYS A 1 42.32 -35.17 14.65
CA LYS A 1 41.71 -35.35 15.98
C LYS A 1 40.80 -34.16 16.24
N ALA A 2 39.50 -34.40 16.49
CA ALA A 2 38.54 -33.57 17.24
C ALA A 2 38.44 -32.06 16.86
N ALA A 3 37.30 -31.40 16.69
CA ALA A 3 35.91 -31.69 16.99
C ALA A 3 35.04 -30.63 16.29
N CYS A 4 33.72 -30.80 16.38
CA CYS A 4 32.66 -29.86 16.04
C CYS A 4 32.30 -29.70 14.55
N LYS A 5 31.71 -30.79 14.06
CA LYS A 5 30.77 -30.85 12.94
C LYS A 5 29.43 -31.32 13.51
N GLN A 6 28.51 -30.39 13.79
CA GLN A 6 27.09 -30.51 14.21
C GLN A 6 26.72 -29.05 14.59
N ALA A 7 25.67 -28.37 14.16
CA ALA A 7 24.31 -28.65 13.69
C ALA A 7 23.84 -27.31 13.05
N LEU A 8 23.04 -27.20 11.99
CA LEU A 8 21.65 -27.62 11.85
C LEU A 8 21.31 -27.65 10.36
N HIS A 9 21.18 -28.86 9.80
CA HIS A 9 20.22 -29.09 8.74
C HIS A 9 18.85 -29.18 9.41
N ARG A 10 17.92 -28.29 9.06
CA ARG A 10 16.49 -28.54 9.27
C ARG A 10 15.74 -28.18 7.98
N PRO A 11 14.80 -29.02 7.53
CA PRO A 11 14.22 -28.92 6.20
C PRO A 11 13.18 -27.80 6.17
N LEU A 12 13.10 -27.10 5.05
CA LEU A 12 11.96 -26.25 4.71
C LEU A 12 10.72 -27.15 4.64
N SER A 13 9.93 -27.15 5.71
CA SER A 13 8.57 -27.67 5.71
C SER A 13 7.74 -26.79 4.79
N SER A 14 7.42 -27.32 3.61
CA SER A 14 6.37 -26.83 2.74
C SER A 14 5.04 -26.90 3.50
N SER A 15 4.58 -25.76 4.02
CA SER A 15 3.18 -25.61 4.41
C SER A 15 2.35 -25.52 3.13
N PRO A 16 1.39 -26.43 2.89
CA PRO A 16 0.43 -26.26 1.81
C PRO A 16 -0.50 -25.11 2.20
N GLY A 17 -0.43 -24.02 1.44
CA GLY A 17 -1.42 -22.94 1.51
C GLY A 17 -2.80 -23.54 1.28
N GLN A 18 -3.73 -23.21 2.19
CA GLN A 18 -5.14 -23.59 2.10
C GLN A 18 -5.74 -23.06 0.80
N ALA A 19 -5.77 -23.90 -0.22
CA ALA A 19 -6.63 -23.72 -1.37
C ALA A 19 -8.07 -23.96 -0.91
N LYS A 20 -8.89 -22.89 -0.89
CA LYS A 20 -10.34 -23.02 -0.78
C LYS A 20 -10.85 -23.85 -1.96
N PRO A 21 -11.56 -24.96 -1.75
CA PRO A 21 -12.18 -25.68 -2.85
C PRO A 21 -13.40 -24.87 -3.33
N LEU A 22 -13.31 -24.32 -4.54
CA LEU A 22 -14.49 -23.97 -5.31
C LEU A 22 -15.22 -25.27 -5.63
N ARG A 23 -16.18 -25.63 -4.76
CA ARG A 23 -17.11 -26.73 -4.98
C ARG A 23 -17.85 -26.46 -6.29
N GLY A 24 -17.60 -27.32 -7.27
CA GLY A 24 -18.41 -27.40 -8.48
C GLY A 24 -19.88 -27.55 -8.11
N HIS A 25 -20.72 -26.78 -8.79
CA HIS A 25 -22.16 -26.96 -8.79
C HIS A 25 -22.48 -28.33 -9.39
N HIS A 26 -22.59 -29.34 -8.53
CA HIS A 26 -23.27 -30.59 -8.85
C HIS A 26 -24.76 -30.28 -8.98
N VAL A 27 -25.25 -30.28 -10.22
CA VAL A 27 -26.68 -30.28 -10.52
C VAL A 27 -27.23 -31.62 -10.03
N LEU A 28 -27.84 -31.63 -8.86
CA LEU A 28 -28.67 -32.73 -8.39
C LEU A 28 -30.01 -32.65 -9.12
N LEU A 29 -30.22 -33.58 -10.06
CA LEU A 29 -31.53 -33.91 -10.59
C LEU A 29 -32.39 -34.47 -9.46
N ASN A 30 -33.31 -33.65 -8.95
CA ASN A 30 -34.36 -34.09 -8.04
C ASN A 30 -35.41 -34.89 -8.82
N SER A 31 -35.28 -36.21 -8.81
CA SER A 31 -36.40 -37.13 -9.08
C SER A 31 -37.26 -37.22 -7.84
N ARG A 32 -38.27 -36.37 -7.72
CA ARG A 32 -39.29 -36.45 -6.66
C ARG A 32 -40.56 -37.05 -7.25
N VAL A 33 -40.68 -38.37 -7.13
CA VAL A 33 -41.94 -39.10 -7.26
C VAL A 33 -42.83 -38.67 -6.09
N LEU A 34 -43.88 -37.90 -6.39
CA LEU A 34 -44.96 -37.61 -5.45
C LEU A 34 -46.06 -38.66 -5.65
N LEU A 35 -46.02 -39.70 -4.82
CA LEU A 35 -47.24 -40.42 -4.46
C LEU A 35 -48.06 -39.51 -3.54
N GLN A 36 -49.19 -39.00 -4.04
CA GLN A 36 -50.27 -38.55 -3.18
C GLN A 36 -51.48 -39.45 -3.43
N GLY A 37 -51.76 -40.28 -2.44
CA GLY A 37 -53.04 -40.96 -2.31
C GLY A 37 -54.12 -39.94 -2.01
N GLN A 38 -55.19 -39.97 -2.79
CA GLN A 38 -56.45 -39.31 -2.45
C GLN A 38 -57.51 -40.33 -2.09
N ARG A 39 -58.23 -39.94 -1.04
CA ARG A 39 -59.20 -40.70 -0.27
C ARG A 39 -60.47 -40.96 -1.07
N HIS A 40 -61.06 -42.10 -0.77
CA HIS A 40 -62.45 -42.42 -1.06
C HIS A 40 -63.37 -41.41 -0.38
N GLY A 41 -64.26 -40.79 -1.15
CA GLY A 41 -65.35 -39.96 -0.67
C GLY A 41 -66.56 -40.19 -1.57
N GLY A 42 -67.40 -41.15 -1.19
CA GLY A 42 -68.69 -41.37 -1.82
C GLY A 42 -69.64 -40.23 -1.48
N PHE A 43 -70.35 -39.72 -2.48
CA PHE A 43 -71.56 -38.94 -2.29
C PHE A 43 -72.51 -39.24 -3.45
N TYR A 44 -73.59 -39.95 -3.11
CA TYR A 44 -74.74 -40.16 -3.97
C TYR A 44 -75.70 -39.00 -3.75
N SER A 45 -76.11 -38.33 -4.81
CA SER A 45 -77.29 -37.46 -4.81
C SER A 45 -77.81 -37.29 -6.23
N TYR A 46 -78.96 -37.91 -6.50
CA TYR A 46 -80.01 -37.35 -7.36
C TYR A 46 -81.33 -37.91 -6.85
N GLY A 47 -82.14 -37.04 -6.24
CA GLY A 47 -83.54 -37.29 -5.96
C GLY A 47 -84.42 -36.66 -7.05
N GLY A 48 -85.66 -37.14 -7.11
CA GLY A 48 -86.81 -36.28 -7.39
C GLY A 48 -87.77 -36.66 -8.53
N GLY A 49 -88.88 -37.32 -8.16
CA GLY A 49 -90.24 -37.14 -8.70
C GLY A 49 -90.58 -37.85 -10.03
N LEU A 50 -91.83 -38.20 -10.36
CA LEU A 50 -93.16 -38.07 -9.74
C LEU A 50 -94.18 -38.83 -10.62
N GLY A 51 -95.24 -39.39 -10.01
CA GLY A 51 -96.50 -39.82 -10.65
C GLY A 51 -96.51 -41.25 -11.20
N GLY A 52 -97.46 -42.15 -10.94
CA GLY A 52 -98.81 -42.08 -10.38
C GLY A 52 -99.72 -42.94 -11.26
N GLY A 53 -100.45 -43.92 -10.69
CA GLY A 53 -101.66 -44.48 -11.33
C GLY A 53 -101.67 -45.98 -11.70
N VAL A 54 -102.19 -46.80 -10.78
CA VAL A 54 -103.21 -47.86 -10.92
C VAL A 54 -103.26 -48.77 -12.18
N GLY A 55 -103.29 -50.09 -11.94
CA GLY A 55 -103.81 -51.14 -12.86
C GLY A 55 -103.05 -52.45 -12.70
N ASP A 56 -103.52 -53.39 -11.86
CA ASP A 56 -104.21 -54.63 -12.30
C ASP A 56 -103.30 -55.51 -13.19
N GLY A 57 -102.62 -56.54 -12.69
CA GLY A 57 -103.20 -57.81 -12.24
C GLY A 57 -102.86 -58.91 -13.27
N GLY A 58 -101.95 -59.84 -12.93
CA GLY A 58 -101.93 -61.18 -13.57
C GLY A 58 -100.61 -61.73 -14.15
N LEU A 59 -100.16 -62.81 -13.50
CA LEU A 59 -99.62 -64.06 -14.09
C LEU A 59 -98.11 -64.20 -14.44
N PHE A 60 -97.37 -64.71 -13.45
CA PHE A 60 -95.95 -65.05 -13.39
C PHE A 60 -95.54 -66.35 -14.14
N SER A 61 -95.46 -66.38 -15.48
CA SER A 61 -94.78 -67.50 -16.19
C SER A 61 -94.12 -67.19 -17.55
N GLY A 62 -94.11 -65.93 -18.01
CA GLY A 62 -93.32 -65.47 -19.17
C GLY A 62 -92.12 -64.58 -18.81
N GLY A 63 -91.99 -64.22 -17.53
CA GLY A 63 -91.05 -63.21 -17.05
C GLY A 63 -89.59 -63.61 -17.16
N GLU A 64 -89.22 -64.84 -16.81
CA GLU A 64 -87.80 -65.23 -16.70
C GLU A 64 -87.09 -65.33 -18.05
N LYS A 65 -87.78 -65.83 -19.08
CA LYS A 65 -87.21 -65.89 -20.44
C LYS A 65 -87.13 -64.49 -21.06
N GLN A 66 -88.12 -63.63 -20.81
CA GLN A 66 -88.14 -62.27 -21.31
C GLN A 66 -87.15 -61.35 -20.57
N THR A 67 -86.91 -61.59 -19.27
CA THR A 67 -85.84 -60.92 -18.52
C THR A 67 -84.46 -61.39 -18.96
N MET A 68 -84.25 -62.69 -19.22
CA MET A 68 -83.00 -63.20 -19.80
C MET A 68 -82.75 -62.66 -21.20
N GLN A 69 -83.79 -62.52 -22.02
CA GLN A 69 -83.66 -61.92 -23.34
C GLN A 69 -83.32 -60.42 -23.25
N ASN A 70 -83.97 -59.67 -22.35
CA ASN A 70 -83.63 -58.26 -22.11
C ASN A 70 -82.19 -58.07 -21.61
N LEU A 71 -81.71 -58.97 -20.75
CA LEU A 71 -80.31 -58.97 -20.28
C LEU A 71 -79.33 -59.29 -21.40
N ASN A 72 -79.64 -60.28 -22.25
CA ASN A 72 -78.84 -60.61 -23.42
C ASN A 72 -78.83 -59.47 -24.45
N ASP A 73 -79.96 -58.81 -24.69
CA ASP A 73 -80.05 -57.64 -25.57
C ASP A 73 -79.26 -56.45 -25.00
N ARG A 74 -79.26 -56.26 -23.68
CA ARG A 74 -78.40 -55.27 -23.00
C ARG A 74 -76.91 -55.63 -23.09
N LEU A 75 -76.56 -56.91 -22.96
CA LEU A 75 -75.18 -57.37 -23.10
C LEU A 75 -74.69 -57.22 -24.54
N ALA A 76 -75.52 -57.54 -25.53
CA ALA A 76 -75.22 -57.33 -26.94
C ALA A 76 -74.98 -55.84 -27.24
N ASN A 77 -75.87 -54.97 -26.78
CA ASN A 77 -75.69 -53.52 -26.89
C ASN A 77 -74.43 -53.01 -26.16
N TYR A 78 -74.08 -53.59 -25.00
CA TYR A 78 -72.85 -53.26 -24.29
C TYR A 78 -71.61 -53.70 -25.08
N LEU A 79 -71.60 -54.91 -25.64
CA LEU A 79 -70.51 -55.42 -26.47
C LEU A 79 -70.34 -54.61 -27.75
N ASP A 80 -71.43 -54.21 -28.40
CA ASP A 80 -71.39 -53.33 -29.58
C ASP A 80 -70.85 -51.94 -29.22
N LYS A 81 -71.23 -51.40 -28.05
CA LYS A 81 -70.69 -50.14 -27.55
C LYS A 81 -69.21 -50.24 -27.18
N VAL A 82 -68.77 -51.36 -26.60
CA VAL A 82 -67.34 -51.62 -26.32
C VAL A 82 -66.56 -51.68 -27.62
N ARG A 83 -67.03 -52.41 -28.64
CA ARG A 83 -66.38 -52.45 -29.96
C ARG A 83 -66.30 -51.08 -30.62
N ALA A 84 -67.36 -50.29 -30.58
CA ALA A 84 -67.36 -48.93 -31.13
C ALA A 84 -66.38 -48.01 -30.38
N LEU A 85 -66.23 -48.18 -29.05
CA LEU A 85 -65.25 -47.44 -28.26
C LEU A 85 -63.81 -47.92 -28.51
N GLU A 86 -63.60 -49.22 -28.73
CA GLU A 86 -62.29 -49.78 -29.11
C GLU A 86 -61.87 -49.26 -30.49
N GLU A 87 -62.78 -49.22 -31.47
CA GLU A 87 -62.53 -48.66 -32.80
C GLU A 87 -62.24 -47.14 -32.73
N ALA A 88 -63.05 -46.38 -31.98
CA ALA A 88 -62.81 -44.97 -31.77
C ALA A 88 -61.48 -44.68 -31.04
N ASN A 89 -61.09 -45.53 -30.08
CA ASN A 89 -59.79 -45.42 -29.42
C ASN A 89 -58.63 -45.73 -30.38
N ALA A 90 -58.75 -46.77 -31.21
CA ALA A 90 -57.75 -47.08 -32.23
C ALA A 90 -57.58 -45.92 -33.23
N ASP A 91 -58.68 -45.30 -33.65
CA ASP A 91 -58.67 -44.12 -34.51
C ASP A 91 -58.01 -42.91 -33.82
N LEU A 92 -58.27 -42.69 -32.53
CA LEU A 92 -57.65 -41.62 -31.76
C LEU A 92 -56.15 -41.87 -31.57
N GLU A 93 -55.74 -43.11 -31.28
CA GLU A 93 -54.32 -43.49 -31.21
C GLU A 93 -53.60 -43.26 -32.55
N HIS A 94 -54.26 -43.57 -33.68
CA HIS A 94 -53.72 -43.30 -35.01
C HIS A 94 -53.55 -41.80 -35.25
N LYS A 95 -54.56 -41.00 -34.92
CA LYS A 95 -54.49 -39.53 -35.05
C LYS A 95 -53.42 -38.91 -34.16
N ILE A 96 -53.24 -39.44 -32.94
CA ILE A 96 -52.17 -39.00 -32.03
C ILE A 96 -50.79 -39.32 -32.63
N LYS A 97 -50.58 -40.54 -33.14
CA LYS A 97 -49.32 -40.93 -33.81
C LYS A 97 -49.04 -40.05 -35.02
N GLU A 98 -50.01 -39.88 -35.91
CA GLU A 98 -49.87 -38.98 -37.06
C GLU A 98 -49.55 -37.54 -36.66
N TRP A 99 -50.15 -37.06 -35.56
CA TRP A 99 -49.88 -35.73 -35.05
C TRP A 99 -48.44 -35.62 -34.52
N TYR A 100 -47.95 -36.62 -33.81
CA TYR A 100 -46.54 -36.68 -33.38
C TYR A 100 -45.56 -36.85 -34.55
N ASP A 101 -45.94 -37.52 -35.63
CA ASP A 101 -45.08 -37.64 -36.82
C ASP A 101 -45.03 -36.33 -37.61
N LYS A 102 -46.16 -35.60 -37.70
CA LYS A 102 -46.26 -34.31 -38.42
C LYS A 102 -45.73 -33.12 -37.62
N PHE A 103 -45.93 -33.13 -36.31
CA PHE A 103 -45.63 -32.01 -35.40
C PHE A 103 -44.68 -32.39 -34.26
N GLY A 104 -43.98 -33.53 -34.40
CA GLY A 104 -42.94 -33.93 -33.48
C GLY A 104 -41.88 -32.84 -33.31
N PRO A 105 -41.20 -32.79 -32.15
CA PRO A 105 -40.15 -31.82 -31.91
C PRO A 105 -39.10 -31.92 -33.02
N GLY A 106 -38.95 -30.86 -33.81
CA GLY A 106 -38.05 -30.85 -34.96
C GLY A 106 -36.60 -31.16 -34.58
N ASP A 107 -35.85 -31.76 -35.51
CA ASP A 107 -34.47 -32.20 -35.26
C ASP A 107 -33.52 -31.00 -35.02
N TYR A 108 -33.28 -30.69 -33.74
CA TYR A 108 -32.29 -29.69 -33.32
C TYR A 108 -30.83 -30.20 -33.41
N SER A 109 -30.64 -31.40 -33.96
CA SER A 109 -29.35 -32.09 -34.09
C SER A 109 -28.26 -31.22 -34.72
N LYS A 110 -28.63 -30.40 -35.72
CA LYS A 110 -27.73 -29.49 -36.43
C LYS A 110 -27.13 -28.37 -35.57
N TYR A 111 -27.78 -27.99 -34.47
CA TYR A 111 -27.32 -26.91 -33.59
C TYR A 111 -26.36 -27.41 -32.51
N TYR A 112 -26.44 -28.68 -32.10
CA TYR A 112 -25.53 -29.25 -31.10
C TYR A 112 -24.04 -29.14 -31.47
N PRO A 113 -23.57 -29.47 -32.68
CA PRO A 113 -22.15 -29.34 -33.01
C PRO A 113 -21.69 -27.88 -33.01
N ILE A 114 -22.55 -26.93 -33.38
CA ILE A 114 -22.25 -25.50 -33.34
C ILE A 114 -22.16 -25.02 -31.88
N ILE A 115 -23.08 -25.44 -31.03
CA ILE A 115 -23.08 -25.12 -29.59
C ILE A 115 -21.83 -25.70 -28.92
N ASP A 116 -21.45 -26.94 -29.26
CA ASP A 116 -20.26 -27.57 -28.71
C ASP A 116 -18.97 -26.91 -29.19
N ASP A 117 -18.91 -26.47 -30.44
CA ASP A 117 -17.77 -25.70 -30.95
C ASP A 117 -17.65 -24.34 -30.24
N LEU A 118 -18.76 -23.61 -30.10
CA LEU A 118 -18.79 -22.35 -29.35
C LEU A 118 -18.39 -22.56 -27.88
N ARG A 119 -18.84 -23.64 -27.24
CA ARG A 119 -18.41 -23.99 -25.88
C ARG A 119 -16.91 -24.24 -25.81
N LYS A 120 -16.34 -24.97 -26.77
CA LYS A 120 -14.90 -25.21 -26.85
C LYS A 120 -14.13 -23.91 -27.01
N GLN A 121 -14.56 -23.02 -27.90
CA GLN A 121 -13.95 -21.71 -28.09
C GLN A 121 -13.99 -20.88 -26.81
N ILE A 122 -15.13 -20.83 -26.10
CA ILE A 122 -15.25 -20.13 -24.81
C ILE A 122 -14.29 -20.73 -23.78
N THR A 123 -14.21 -22.05 -23.67
CA THR A 123 -13.29 -22.69 -22.71
C THR A 123 -11.82 -22.42 -23.06
N ALA A 124 -11.45 -22.46 -24.34
CA ALA A 124 -10.09 -22.15 -24.78
C ALA A 124 -9.73 -20.69 -24.46
N ALA A 125 -10.60 -19.74 -24.80
CA ALA A 125 -10.41 -18.33 -24.48
C ALA A 125 -10.35 -18.08 -22.96
N THR A 126 -11.12 -18.82 -22.16
CA THR A 126 -11.08 -18.72 -20.70
C THR A 126 -9.74 -19.20 -20.14
N ILE A 127 -9.20 -20.31 -20.66
CA ILE A 127 -7.89 -20.83 -20.27
C ILE A 127 -6.77 -19.87 -20.69
N GLU A 128 -6.84 -19.33 -21.92
CA GLU A 128 -5.88 -18.35 -22.42
C GLU A 128 -5.89 -17.08 -21.56
N ASN A 129 -7.08 -16.55 -21.24
CA ASN A 129 -7.22 -15.39 -20.37
C ASN A 129 -6.66 -15.65 -18.97
N ALA A 130 -6.93 -16.82 -18.38
CA ALA A 130 -6.32 -17.23 -17.12
C ALA A 130 -4.78 -17.29 -17.21
N GLY A 131 -4.24 -17.79 -18.33
CA GLY A 131 -2.80 -17.79 -18.60
C GLY A 131 -2.21 -16.39 -18.67
N ILE A 132 -2.89 -15.45 -19.35
CA ILE A 132 -2.47 -14.04 -19.44
C ILE A 132 -2.49 -13.38 -18.07
N VAL A 133 -3.54 -13.59 -17.26
CA VAL A 133 -3.63 -13.05 -15.90
C VAL A 133 -2.45 -13.54 -15.05
N LEU A 134 -2.11 -14.83 -15.11
CA LEU A 134 -0.95 -15.37 -14.41
C LEU A 134 0.37 -14.75 -14.88
N GLN A 135 0.53 -14.49 -16.18
CA GLN A 135 1.72 -13.81 -16.71
C GLN A 135 1.79 -12.35 -16.22
N ILE A 136 0.66 -11.65 -16.15
CA ILE A 136 0.58 -10.29 -15.60
C ILE A 136 0.98 -10.30 -14.13
N ASP A 137 0.45 -11.23 -13.34
CA ASP A 137 0.78 -11.33 -11.93
C ASP A 137 2.25 -11.69 -11.70
N ASN A 138 2.80 -12.60 -12.52
CA ASN A 138 4.22 -12.93 -12.49
C ASN A 138 5.11 -11.71 -12.83
N ALA A 139 4.76 -10.97 -13.88
CA ALA A 139 5.49 -9.77 -14.28
C ALA A 139 5.41 -8.67 -13.20
N ARG A 140 4.27 -8.51 -12.53
CA ARG A 140 4.11 -7.58 -11.40
C ARG A 140 4.96 -7.98 -10.22
N LEU A 141 4.94 -9.25 -9.81
CA LEU A 141 5.76 -9.75 -8.71
C LEU A 141 7.26 -9.60 -9.02
N ALA A 142 7.68 -9.84 -10.27
CA ALA A 142 9.06 -9.62 -10.68
C ALA A 142 9.44 -8.13 -10.64
N ALA A 143 8.55 -7.24 -11.10
CA ALA A 143 8.77 -5.80 -11.04
C ALA A 143 8.90 -5.31 -9.60
N ASP A 144 8.06 -5.80 -8.68
CA ASP A 144 8.13 -5.47 -7.26
C ASP A 144 9.41 -5.99 -6.59
N ASP A 145 9.86 -7.19 -6.94
CA ASP A 145 11.15 -7.73 -6.46
C ASP A 145 12.33 -6.87 -6.94
N PHE A 146 12.33 -6.45 -8.20
CA PHE A 146 13.36 -5.52 -8.70
C PHE A 146 13.28 -4.14 -8.06
N ARG A 147 12.07 -3.62 -7.81
CA ARG A 147 11.87 -2.35 -7.11
C ARG A 147 12.45 -2.40 -5.70
N LEU A 148 12.15 -3.45 -4.93
CA LEU A 148 12.68 -3.63 -3.58
C LEU A 148 14.21 -3.77 -3.59
N LYS A 149 14.76 -4.53 -4.53
CA LYS A 149 16.22 -4.66 -4.69
C LYS A 149 16.87 -3.32 -5.01
N TYR A 150 16.26 -2.53 -5.90
CA TYR A 150 16.74 -1.19 -6.23
C TYR A 150 16.69 -0.25 -5.02
N GLU A 151 15.60 -0.25 -4.26
CA GLU A 151 15.46 0.58 -3.05
C GLU A 151 16.52 0.22 -2.00
N ASN A 152 16.79 -1.07 -1.80
CA ASN A 152 17.85 -1.54 -0.90
C ASN A 152 19.25 -1.13 -1.39
N GLU A 153 19.57 -1.35 -2.67
CA GLU A 153 20.85 -0.95 -3.25
C GLU A 153 21.04 0.57 -3.20
N LEU A 154 19.99 1.35 -3.44
CA LEU A 154 20.01 2.81 -3.33
C LEU A 154 20.34 3.24 -1.90
N TYR A 155 19.71 2.62 -0.90
CA TYR A 155 20.00 2.88 0.51
C TYR A 155 21.46 2.56 0.87
N LEU A 156 21.96 1.39 0.44
CA LEU A 156 23.36 1.01 0.63
C LEU A 156 24.31 1.99 -0.05
N ARG A 157 24.01 2.41 -1.29
CA ARG A 157 24.81 3.40 -2.02
C ARG A 157 24.87 4.73 -1.26
N GLN A 158 23.74 5.21 -0.76
CA GLN A 158 23.67 6.45 0.02
C GLN A 158 24.48 6.35 1.31
N SER A 159 24.41 5.23 2.02
CA SER A 159 25.23 4.98 3.22
C SER A 159 26.72 5.02 2.89
N VAL A 160 27.15 4.32 1.85
CA VAL A 160 28.56 4.29 1.42
C VAL A 160 29.02 5.68 0.95
N GLU A 161 28.16 6.43 0.27
CA GLU A 161 28.47 7.80 -0.16
C GLU A 161 28.61 8.76 1.04
N ALA A 162 27.79 8.60 2.07
CA ALA A 162 27.94 9.33 3.33
C ALA A 162 29.27 8.99 4.02
N ASP A 163 29.63 7.70 4.08
CA ASP A 163 30.92 7.25 4.64
C ASP A 163 32.11 7.81 3.86
N ILE A 164 32.06 7.79 2.52
CA ILE A 164 33.11 8.38 1.66
C ILE A 164 33.25 9.88 1.93
N ASN A 165 32.14 10.61 2.03
CA ASN A 165 32.18 12.04 2.34
C ASN A 165 32.74 12.30 3.74
N GLY A 166 32.42 11.45 4.72
CA GLY A 166 33.02 11.49 6.06
C GLY A 166 34.53 11.25 6.02
N LEU A 167 34.98 10.22 5.29
CA LEU A 167 36.41 9.91 5.13
C LEU A 167 37.18 11.03 4.41
N ARG A 168 36.57 11.70 3.43
CA ARG A 168 37.16 12.88 2.78
C ARG A 168 37.38 14.01 3.78
N LYS A 169 36.41 14.28 4.65
CA LYS A 169 36.56 15.29 5.70
C LYS A 169 37.69 14.94 6.68
N VAL A 170 37.78 13.67 7.10
CA VAL A 170 38.89 13.20 7.95
C VAL A 170 40.24 13.36 7.25
N LEU A 171 40.32 13.09 5.94
CA LEU A 171 41.53 13.31 5.16
C LEU A 171 41.92 14.80 5.12
N ASP A 172 40.94 15.69 4.94
CA ASP A 172 41.17 17.14 4.94
C ASP A 172 41.68 17.61 6.32
N ASP A 173 41.06 17.16 7.41
CA ASP A 173 41.48 17.45 8.79
C ASP A 173 42.91 16.93 9.08
N LEU A 174 43.24 15.71 8.62
CA LEU A 174 44.59 15.15 8.72
C LEU A 174 45.62 15.91 7.87
N THR A 175 45.21 16.41 6.71
CA THR A 175 46.07 17.22 5.86
C THR A 175 46.38 18.55 6.50
N MET A 176 45.39 19.20 7.12
CA MET A 176 45.55 20.45 7.87
C MET A 176 46.49 20.27 9.07
N THR A 177 46.24 19.25 9.89
CA THR A 177 47.10 18.95 11.05
C THR A 177 48.53 18.60 10.64
N ARG A 178 48.71 17.90 9.52
CA ARG A 178 50.04 17.66 8.95
C ARG A 178 50.72 18.97 8.56
N SER A 179 50.04 19.87 7.85
CA SER A 179 50.65 21.18 7.49
C SER A 179 50.99 22.02 8.71
N ASP A 180 50.17 21.99 9.77
CA ASP A 180 50.46 22.69 11.02
C ASP A 180 51.72 22.14 11.71
N LEU A 181 51.89 20.82 11.72
CA LEU A 181 53.08 20.16 12.26
C LEU A 181 54.32 20.42 11.38
N GLU A 182 54.19 20.42 10.07
CA GLU A 182 55.28 20.78 9.14
C GLU A 182 55.76 22.22 9.39
N MET A 183 54.84 23.17 9.57
CA MET A 183 55.17 24.56 9.91
C MET A 183 55.86 24.66 11.29
N GLN A 184 55.40 23.93 12.29
CA GLN A 184 56.06 23.89 13.61
C GLN A 184 57.47 23.30 13.52
N MET A 185 57.66 22.25 12.70
CA MET A 185 58.98 21.68 12.46
C MET A 185 59.91 22.68 11.76
N GLU A 186 59.43 23.39 10.74
CA GLU A 186 60.20 24.42 10.05
C GLU A 186 60.63 25.54 11.00
N ASN A 187 59.70 26.06 11.82
CA ASN A 187 60.00 27.06 12.84
C ASN A 187 61.09 26.58 13.83
N LEU A 188 61.00 25.35 14.33
CA LEU A 188 62.01 24.80 15.25
C LEU A 188 63.37 24.59 14.57
N VAL A 189 63.38 24.23 13.30
CA VAL A 189 64.62 24.14 12.51
C VAL A 189 65.24 25.52 12.35
N GLU A 190 64.45 26.55 12.04
CA GLU A 190 64.91 27.93 11.97
C GLU A 190 65.49 28.39 13.33
N GLU A 191 64.80 28.15 14.44
CA GLU A 191 65.30 28.46 15.79
C GLU A 191 66.64 27.77 16.10
N LEU A 192 66.79 26.49 15.74
CA LEU A 192 68.05 25.76 15.91
C LEU A 192 69.17 26.35 15.06
N THR A 193 68.89 26.73 13.82
CA THR A 193 69.90 27.38 12.96
C THR A 193 70.31 28.74 13.51
N TYR A 194 69.35 29.52 14.01
CA TYR A 194 69.59 30.81 14.65
C TYR A 194 70.46 30.66 15.90
N LEU A 195 70.14 29.73 16.79
CA LEU A 195 70.92 29.44 18.01
C LEU A 195 72.35 28.98 17.67
N LYS A 196 72.52 28.10 16.68
CA LYS A 196 73.86 27.67 16.22
C LYS A 196 74.69 28.84 15.71
N LYS A 197 74.10 29.70 14.88
CA LYS A 197 74.77 30.89 14.35
C LYS A 197 75.18 31.85 15.49
N ASN A 198 74.28 32.12 16.43
CA ASN A 198 74.60 32.93 17.61
C ASN A 198 75.74 32.33 18.43
N HIS A 199 75.75 31.01 18.64
CA HIS A 199 76.83 30.37 19.38
C HIS A 199 78.17 30.44 18.65
N GLU A 200 78.19 30.30 17.33
CA GLU A 200 79.39 30.48 16.50
C GLU A 200 79.92 31.92 16.58
N GLU A 201 79.03 32.92 16.50
CA GLU A 201 79.38 34.34 16.64
C GLU A 201 79.91 34.68 18.04
N VAL A 202 79.28 34.18 19.11
CA VAL A 202 79.75 34.40 20.49
C VAL A 202 81.04 33.62 20.78
N GLY A 203 81.17 32.39 20.28
CA GLY A 203 82.38 31.57 20.44
C GLY A 203 83.59 32.20 19.75
N THR A 204 83.40 32.72 18.53
CA THR A 204 84.46 33.46 17.81
C THR A 204 84.83 34.77 18.50
N GLN A 205 83.86 35.52 19.02
CA GLN A 205 84.11 36.73 19.81
C GLN A 205 84.82 36.43 21.15
N SER A 206 84.43 35.37 21.85
CA SER A 206 85.08 34.94 23.10
C SER A 206 86.52 34.49 22.87
N MET A 207 86.80 33.81 21.76
CA MET A 207 88.17 33.38 21.42
C MET A 207 89.07 34.56 21.02
N GLN A 208 88.50 35.64 20.47
CA GLN A 208 89.20 36.92 20.28
C GLN A 208 89.43 37.67 21.60
N GLY A 209 88.53 37.55 22.57
CA GLY A 209 88.64 38.20 23.89
C GLY A 209 89.65 37.56 24.85
N SER A 210 89.99 36.27 24.68
CA SER A 210 90.91 35.54 25.56
C SER A 210 92.38 35.53 25.10
N SER A 211 92.76 36.30 24.07
CA SER A 211 94.15 36.37 23.55
C SER A 211 95.05 37.38 24.30
N GLY A 212 94.70 37.81 25.52
CA GLY A 212 95.44 38.84 26.23
C GLY A 212 95.66 38.54 27.71
N GLY A 213 96.80 37.95 28.04
CA GLY A 213 97.47 38.17 29.33
C GLY A 213 97.54 36.98 30.28
N ASP A 214 98.47 36.05 30.02
CA ASP A 214 99.16 35.36 31.10
C ASP A 214 100.33 36.25 31.54
N VAL A 215 100.22 36.84 32.73
CA VAL A 215 101.20 37.81 33.27
C VAL A 215 101.73 37.25 34.59
N THR A 216 102.86 36.55 34.50
CA THR A 216 103.68 36.13 35.63
C THR A 216 104.60 37.29 36.04
N VAL A 217 104.50 37.76 37.28
CA VAL A 217 105.35 38.85 37.82
C VAL A 217 106.04 38.38 39.08
N GLU A 218 107.35 38.14 38.99
CA GLU A 218 108.24 37.98 40.14
C GLU A 218 108.76 39.35 40.59
N MET A 219 108.49 39.73 41.84
CA MET A 219 108.89 41.02 42.43
C MET A 219 110.00 40.81 43.48
N ASN A 220 111.17 41.40 43.22
CA ASN A 220 112.32 41.46 44.14
C ASN A 220 112.05 42.41 45.32
N ALA A 221 112.30 41.94 46.54
CA ALA A 221 112.10 42.67 47.78
C ALA A 221 113.36 43.46 48.21
N ALA A 222 113.18 44.73 48.56
CA ALA A 222 114.09 45.56 49.35
C ALA A 222 113.24 46.47 50.27
N PRO A 223 113.83 47.16 51.26
CA PRO A 223 114.02 46.72 52.63
C PRO A 223 112.97 47.30 53.61
N GLY A 224 112.48 46.44 54.51
CA GLY A 224 112.08 46.76 55.89
C GLY A 224 111.27 48.03 56.15
N THR A 225 110.08 48.17 55.56
CA THR A 225 109.05 49.09 56.04
C THR A 225 108.44 48.51 57.32
N ASP A 226 108.24 49.35 58.35
CA ASP A 226 107.64 48.99 59.64
C ASP A 226 106.34 48.18 59.44
N LEU A 227 106.47 46.86 59.60
CA LEU A 227 105.48 45.86 59.21
C LEU A 227 104.16 46.09 59.95
N THR A 228 104.22 46.65 61.15
CA THR A 228 103.05 46.91 61.99
C THR A 228 102.21 48.05 61.42
N LYS A 229 102.87 49.10 60.92
CA LYS A 229 102.18 50.24 60.30
C LYS A 229 101.62 49.87 58.93
N LEU A 230 102.40 49.12 58.14
CA LEU A 230 101.95 48.63 56.84
C LEU A 230 100.80 47.60 56.97
N LEU A 231 100.84 46.70 57.94
CA LEU A 231 99.74 45.76 58.20
C LEU A 231 98.47 46.49 58.63
N ASN A 232 98.57 47.53 59.45
CA ASN A 232 97.41 48.33 59.85
C ASN A 232 96.87 49.17 58.69
N ASP A 233 97.73 49.77 57.87
CA ASP A 233 97.32 50.51 56.67
C ASP A 233 96.70 49.58 55.62
N MET A 234 97.25 48.38 55.41
CA MET A 234 96.63 47.35 54.56
C MET A 234 95.29 46.91 55.13
N ARG A 235 95.17 46.71 56.44
CA ARG A 235 93.89 46.33 57.06
C ARG A 235 92.84 47.42 56.88
N ALA A 236 93.22 48.69 57.06
CA ALA A 236 92.34 49.82 56.81
C ALA A 236 91.91 49.91 55.34
N GLN A 237 92.83 49.69 54.38
CA GLN A 237 92.51 49.65 52.95
C GLN A 237 91.59 48.48 52.58
N TYR A 238 91.77 47.31 53.20
CA TYR A 238 90.88 46.17 52.98
C TYR A 238 89.51 46.37 53.62
N GLU A 239 89.44 47.00 54.79
CA GLU A 239 88.17 47.37 55.43
C GLU A 239 87.40 48.38 54.56
N GLU A 240 88.09 49.40 54.03
CA GLU A 240 87.52 50.40 53.13
C GLU A 240 87.08 49.78 51.80
N LEU A 241 87.90 48.90 51.20
CA LEU A 241 87.54 48.20 49.97
C LEU A 241 86.40 47.21 50.17
N ALA A 242 86.35 46.49 51.30
CA ALA A 242 85.26 45.59 51.64
C ALA A 242 83.96 46.37 51.87
N GLU A 243 84.04 47.54 52.53
CA GLU A 243 82.88 48.40 52.74
C GLU A 243 82.41 49.06 51.45
N GLN A 244 83.33 49.47 50.57
CA GLN A 244 83.00 49.99 49.24
C GLN A 244 82.37 48.89 48.36
N ASN A 245 82.92 47.68 48.35
CA ASN A 245 82.37 46.55 47.61
C ASN A 245 80.97 46.16 48.12
N ARG A 246 80.77 46.16 49.44
CA ARG A 246 79.45 45.97 50.05
C ARG A 246 78.47 47.06 49.59
N ARG A 247 78.88 48.33 49.60
CA ARG A 247 78.05 49.46 49.16
C ARG A 247 77.73 49.40 47.67
N GLU A 248 78.70 49.07 46.83
CA GLU A 248 78.51 48.90 45.38
C GLU A 248 77.62 47.70 45.07
N ALA A 249 77.74 46.59 45.79
CA ALA A 249 76.86 45.43 45.66
C ALA A 249 75.42 45.77 46.10
N GLU A 250 75.24 46.50 47.20
CA GLU A 250 73.95 47.01 47.65
C GLU A 250 73.34 47.98 46.62
N GLU A 251 74.14 48.88 46.03
CA GLU A 251 73.69 49.80 44.98
C GLU A 251 73.38 49.10 43.65
N GLN A 252 74.14 48.07 43.28
CA GLN A 252 73.87 47.25 42.10
C GLN A 252 72.60 46.43 42.29
N PHE A 253 72.41 45.80 43.46
CA PHE A 253 71.16 45.12 43.79
C PHE A 253 69.99 46.09 43.80
N LYS A 254 70.16 47.27 44.39
CA LYS A 254 69.12 48.29 44.43
C LYS A 254 68.78 48.82 43.05
N LYS A 255 69.78 49.09 42.19
CA LYS A 255 69.57 49.42 40.77
C LYS A 255 68.92 48.28 40.01
N GLN A 256 69.24 47.02 40.29
CA GLN A 256 68.63 45.87 39.63
C GLN A 256 67.17 45.68 40.08
N VAL A 257 66.84 45.99 41.34
CA VAL A 257 65.46 45.99 41.84
C VAL A 257 64.68 47.22 41.34
N ASP A 258 65.31 48.39 41.22
CA ASP A 258 64.69 49.64 40.73
C ASP A 258 64.58 49.71 39.19
N LEU A 259 65.45 49.00 38.45
CA LEU A 259 65.34 48.79 36.99
C LEU A 259 64.41 47.61 36.65
N HIS A 260 64.06 46.78 37.64
CA HIS A 260 63.12 45.68 37.51
C HIS A 260 61.96 45.77 38.53
N PRO A 261 61.17 46.86 38.57
CA PRO A 261 59.88 46.85 39.24
C PRO A 261 58.83 46.09 38.39
N GLU A 262 59.24 45.43 37.31
CA GLU A 262 58.34 44.63 36.47
C GLU A 262 58.25 43.18 36.97
N PRO A 263 57.08 42.73 37.44
CA PRO A 263 56.75 41.33 37.34
C PRO A 263 56.67 41.01 35.85
N LEU A 264 57.36 39.96 35.39
CA LEU A 264 57.25 39.37 34.06
C LEU A 264 55.80 39.48 33.54
N SER A 265 55.60 40.37 32.55
CA SER A 265 54.33 40.95 32.07
C SER A 265 53.03 40.16 32.37
N PRO A 266 52.39 40.35 33.54
CA PRO A 266 51.04 39.84 33.79
C PRO A 266 50.00 40.56 32.91
N ARG A 267 50.38 41.62 32.19
CA ARG A 267 49.49 42.45 31.39
C ARG A 267 49.16 41.79 30.05
N SER A 268 50.12 41.09 29.42
CA SER A 268 49.88 40.33 28.19
C SER A 268 48.94 39.15 28.43
N ALA A 269 49.23 38.32 29.43
CA ALA A 269 48.38 37.20 29.82
C ALA A 269 46.97 37.66 30.26
N LYS A 270 46.87 38.80 30.97
CA LYS A 270 45.55 39.40 31.30
C LYS A 270 44.78 39.86 30.07
N ASN A 271 45.45 40.46 29.08
CA ASN A 271 44.81 40.88 27.85
C ASN A 271 44.29 39.66 27.07
N GLU A 272 45.10 38.62 26.91
CA GLU A 272 44.73 37.36 26.26
C GLU A 272 43.55 36.69 26.98
N ILE A 273 43.55 36.65 28.32
CA ILE A 273 42.40 36.16 29.10
C ILE A 273 41.14 37.02 28.86
N THR A 274 41.27 38.35 28.76
CA THR A 274 40.10 39.19 28.47
C THR A 274 39.60 39.04 27.04
N GLU A 275 40.48 38.77 26.09
CA GLU A 275 40.14 38.54 24.69
C GLU A 275 39.47 37.18 24.52
N LEU A 276 40.00 36.12 25.13
CA LEU A 276 39.37 34.80 25.21
C LEU A 276 37.99 34.86 25.90
N LYS A 277 37.83 35.69 26.93
CA LYS A 277 36.52 35.90 27.56
C LYS A 277 35.54 36.61 26.63
N ARG A 278 36.00 37.59 25.84
CA ARG A 278 35.16 38.27 24.84
C ARG A 278 34.77 37.31 23.70
N THR A 279 35.69 36.49 23.21
CA THR A 279 35.40 35.51 22.17
C THR A 279 34.46 34.42 22.68
N LEU A 280 34.64 33.94 23.92
CA LEU A 280 33.71 33.01 24.55
C LEU A 280 32.31 33.61 24.66
N GLN A 281 32.18 34.84 25.17
CA GLN A 281 30.89 35.53 25.24
C GLN A 281 30.25 35.73 23.86
N ALA A 282 31.05 36.09 22.85
CA ALA A 282 30.54 36.24 21.48
C ALA A 282 30.05 34.90 20.90
N LEU A 283 30.80 33.82 21.09
CA LEU A 283 30.41 32.47 20.68
C LEU A 283 29.17 31.98 21.43
N GLU A 284 29.03 32.32 22.71
CA GLU A 284 27.86 31.95 23.50
C GLU A 284 26.61 32.71 23.05
N ILE A 285 26.73 34.00 22.71
CA ILE A 285 25.63 34.77 22.11
C ILE A 285 25.26 34.19 20.75
N GLU A 286 26.24 33.85 19.91
CA GLU A 286 26.00 33.22 18.61
C GLU A 286 25.27 31.88 18.78
N LEU A 287 25.71 31.04 19.73
CA LEU A 287 25.05 29.78 20.06
C LEU A 287 23.58 30.01 20.48
N GLN A 288 23.31 30.98 21.34
CA GLN A 288 21.93 31.32 21.72
C GLN A 288 21.11 31.82 20.53
N SER A 289 21.71 32.64 19.65
CA SER A 289 21.10 33.10 18.39
C SER A 289 20.68 31.93 17.50
N GLN A 290 21.60 30.98 17.30
CA GLN A 290 21.36 29.79 16.48
C GLN A 290 20.30 28.87 17.09
N LEU A 291 20.26 28.73 18.42
CA LEU A 291 19.23 27.96 19.11
C LEU A 291 17.83 28.58 18.94
N VAL A 292 17.73 29.92 19.03
CA VAL A 292 16.47 30.62 18.78
C VAL A 292 16.04 30.49 17.32
N MET A 293 16.98 30.62 16.37
CA MET A 293 16.71 30.44 14.94
C MET A 293 16.28 29.01 14.62
N LYS A 294 16.91 28.00 15.23
CA LYS A 294 16.49 26.61 15.10
C LYS A 294 15.07 26.41 15.60
N SER A 295 14.76 26.91 16.81
CA SER A 295 13.43 26.80 17.41
C SER A 295 12.35 27.47 16.55
N SER A 296 12.64 28.64 15.98
CA SER A 296 11.69 29.32 15.09
C SER A 296 11.47 28.55 13.79
N LEU A 297 12.52 27.98 13.19
CA LEU A 297 12.41 27.14 11.99
C LEU A 297 11.62 25.85 12.27
N GLU A 298 11.89 25.17 13.39
CA GLU A 298 11.13 24.00 13.84
C GLU A 298 9.64 24.34 14.07
N GLY A 299 9.35 25.51 14.64
CA GLY A 299 7.98 26.02 14.77
C GLY A 299 7.30 26.25 13.42
N THR A 300 7.97 26.93 12.48
CA THR A 300 7.40 27.14 11.13
C THR A 300 7.18 25.82 10.38
N LEU A 301 8.08 24.85 10.55
CA LEU A 301 7.91 23.52 9.96
C LEU A 301 6.67 22.84 10.53
N ALA A 302 6.52 22.81 11.86
CA ALA A 302 5.35 22.23 12.51
C ALA A 302 4.04 22.90 12.09
N ASP A 303 4.02 24.24 11.96
CA ASP A 303 2.84 24.98 11.49
C ASP A 303 2.50 24.63 10.03
N THR A 304 3.50 24.50 9.15
CA THR A 304 3.27 24.10 7.76
C THR A 304 2.76 22.66 7.65
N GLU A 305 3.35 21.73 8.41
CA GLU A 305 2.91 20.34 8.48
C GLU A 305 1.46 20.25 8.99
N ALA A 306 1.12 20.99 10.05
CA ALA A 306 -0.25 21.08 10.56
C ALA A 306 -1.23 21.64 9.52
N GLY A 307 -0.81 22.66 8.76
CA GLY A 307 -1.58 23.23 7.67
C GLY A 307 -1.87 22.21 6.55
N TYR A 308 -0.87 21.45 6.13
CA TYR A 308 -1.05 20.39 5.12
C TYR A 308 -1.89 19.23 5.64
N MET A 309 -1.71 18.82 6.90
CA MET A 309 -2.57 17.79 7.52
C MET A 309 -4.04 18.21 7.57
N ALA A 310 -4.32 19.48 7.87
CA ALA A 310 -5.68 20.02 7.86
C ALA A 310 -6.29 20.00 6.45
N GLN A 311 -5.51 20.39 5.43
CA GLN A 311 -5.96 20.32 4.02
C GLN A 311 -6.23 18.88 3.57
N LEU A 312 -5.34 17.94 3.91
CA LEU A 312 -5.54 16.51 3.62
C LEU A 312 -6.80 15.97 4.29
N SER A 313 -7.03 16.32 5.56
CA SER A 313 -8.24 15.95 6.29
C SER A 313 -9.51 16.52 5.61
N GLN A 314 -9.47 17.77 5.17
CA GLN A 314 -10.58 18.39 4.45
C GLN A 314 -10.89 17.68 3.12
N ILE A 315 -9.85 17.36 2.34
CA ILE A 315 -10.01 16.59 1.09
C ILE A 315 -10.58 15.20 1.39
N GLN A 316 -10.09 14.53 2.44
CA GLN A 316 -10.60 13.21 2.84
C GLN A 316 -12.09 13.26 3.20
N ILE A 317 -12.54 14.30 3.91
CA ILE A 317 -13.96 14.51 4.22
C ILE A 317 -14.79 14.70 2.94
N GLN A 318 -14.29 15.47 1.98
CA GLN A 318 -14.97 15.66 0.69
C GLN A 318 -15.08 14.35 -0.10
N ILE A 319 -14.01 13.55 -0.14
CA ILE A 319 -14.01 12.23 -0.78
C ILE A 319 -15.07 11.35 -0.13
N SER A 320 -15.06 11.22 1.20
CA SER A 320 -16.02 10.38 1.92
C SER A 320 -17.47 10.83 1.72
N SER A 321 -17.74 12.14 1.66
CA SER A 321 -19.08 12.64 1.35
C SER A 321 -19.53 12.30 -0.08
N LEU A 322 -18.63 12.38 -1.06
CA LEU A 322 -18.93 12.00 -2.45
C LEU A 322 -19.14 10.49 -2.59
N GLU A 323 -18.33 9.68 -1.89
CA GLU A 323 -18.50 8.23 -1.83
C GLU A 323 -19.87 7.84 -1.24
N GLU A 324 -20.29 8.52 -0.17
CA GLU A 324 -21.60 8.32 0.44
C GLU A 324 -22.74 8.68 -0.52
N GLN A 325 -22.64 9.83 -1.22
CA GLN A 325 -23.62 10.22 -2.24
C GLN A 325 -23.71 9.21 -3.38
N ILE A 326 -22.59 8.68 -3.86
CA ILE A 326 -22.57 7.62 -4.88
C ILE A 326 -23.26 6.36 -4.37
N CYS A 327 -22.99 5.97 -3.12
CA CYS A 327 -23.62 4.81 -2.49
C CYS A 327 -25.14 5.00 -2.39
N GLN A 328 -25.58 6.19 -1.97
CA GLN A 328 -26.99 6.54 -1.89
C GLN A 328 -27.68 6.46 -3.25
N ILE A 329 -27.14 7.09 -4.29
CA ILE A 329 -27.72 7.07 -5.64
C ILE A 329 -27.79 5.65 -6.19
N ARG A 330 -26.79 4.80 -5.92
CA ARG A 330 -26.81 3.39 -6.32
C ARG A 330 -27.94 2.64 -5.61
N GLY A 331 -28.09 2.81 -4.30
CA GLY A 331 -29.18 2.21 -3.54
C GLY A 331 -30.57 2.66 -4.01
N GLU A 332 -30.74 3.96 -4.27
CA GLU A 332 -31.98 4.51 -4.82
C GLU A 332 -32.28 3.95 -6.22
N THR A 333 -31.26 3.83 -7.07
CA THR A 333 -31.40 3.25 -8.43
C THR A 333 -31.78 1.78 -8.37
N GLU A 334 -31.19 1.00 -7.46
CA GLU A 334 -31.53 -0.41 -7.25
C GLU A 334 -32.96 -0.57 -6.75
N CYS A 335 -33.40 0.28 -5.83
CA CYS A 335 -34.77 0.30 -5.32
C CYS A 335 -35.77 0.62 -6.44
N GLN A 336 -35.52 1.69 -7.21
CA GLN A 336 -36.36 2.05 -8.37
C GLN A 336 -36.41 0.91 -9.38
N ASN A 337 -35.28 0.27 -9.70
CA ASN A 337 -35.25 -0.84 -10.64
C ASN A 337 -36.11 -2.02 -10.15
N ALA A 338 -36.10 -2.32 -8.86
CA ALA A 338 -36.96 -3.34 -8.28
C ALA A 338 -38.45 -2.98 -8.37
N GLU A 339 -38.81 -1.71 -8.15
CA GLU A 339 -40.18 -1.22 -8.35
C GLU A 339 -40.62 -1.29 -9.82
N TYR A 340 -39.72 -0.95 -10.76
CA TYR A 340 -39.97 -1.06 -12.19
C TYR A 340 -40.21 -2.51 -12.62
N GLU A 341 -39.43 -3.48 -12.13
CA GLU A 341 -39.63 -4.90 -12.41
C GLU A 341 -40.99 -5.40 -11.88
N GLN A 342 -41.40 -4.98 -10.68
CA GLN A 342 -42.72 -5.31 -10.15
C GLN A 342 -43.85 -4.73 -11.01
N LEU A 343 -43.70 -3.47 -11.45
CA LEU A 343 -44.68 -2.84 -12.32
C LEU A 343 -44.76 -3.53 -13.68
N LEU A 344 -43.62 -3.97 -14.22
CA LEU A 344 -43.55 -4.73 -15.46
C LEU A 344 -44.28 -6.07 -15.32
N ASP A 345 -44.07 -6.81 -14.23
CA ASP A 345 -44.77 -8.07 -13.95
C ASP A 345 -46.30 -7.85 -13.90
N ILE A 346 -46.76 -6.85 -13.14
CA ILE A 346 -48.19 -6.49 -13.09
C ILE A 346 -48.73 -6.15 -14.49
N LYS A 347 -47.99 -5.35 -15.26
CA LYS A 347 -48.37 -4.95 -16.61
C LYS A 347 -48.48 -6.17 -17.53
N THR A 348 -47.53 -7.10 -17.50
CA THR A 348 -47.59 -8.33 -18.30
C THR A 348 -48.78 -9.20 -17.90
N ARG A 349 -49.10 -9.31 -16.61
CA ARG A 349 -50.29 -10.03 -16.13
C ARG A 349 -51.59 -9.38 -16.62
N LEU A 350 -51.70 -8.06 -16.55
CA LEU A 350 -52.86 -7.33 -17.07
C LEU A 350 -53.01 -7.47 -18.59
N GLU A 351 -51.90 -7.47 -19.34
CA GLU A 351 -51.92 -7.71 -20.79
C GLU A 351 -52.44 -9.11 -21.11
N MET A 352 -52.07 -10.13 -20.33
CA MET A 352 -52.64 -11.47 -20.45
C MET A 352 -54.15 -11.50 -20.15
N GLU A 353 -54.59 -10.82 -19.09
CA GLU A 353 -56.02 -10.72 -18.74
C GLU A 353 -56.83 -10.04 -19.86
N ILE A 354 -56.34 -8.92 -20.41
CA ILE A 354 -56.97 -8.22 -21.56
C ILE A 354 -57.07 -9.14 -22.77
N GLU A 355 -56.02 -9.90 -23.08
CA GLU A 355 -56.02 -10.85 -24.19
C GLU A 355 -57.08 -11.94 -23.99
N THR A 356 -57.21 -12.47 -22.76
CA THR A 356 -58.29 -13.42 -22.45
C THR A 356 -59.68 -12.81 -22.58
N TYR A 357 -59.86 -11.55 -22.13
CA TYR A 357 -61.13 -10.85 -22.29
C TYR A 357 -61.48 -10.61 -23.76
N ARG A 358 -60.50 -10.28 -24.61
CA ARG A 358 -60.70 -10.15 -26.07
C ARG A 358 -61.19 -11.45 -26.70
N ARG A 359 -60.55 -12.60 -26.40
CA ARG A 359 -60.98 -13.91 -26.91
C ARG A 359 -62.40 -14.29 -26.48
N LEU A 360 -62.79 -13.96 -25.25
CA LEU A 360 -64.14 -14.19 -24.76
C LEU A 360 -65.17 -13.32 -25.49
N LEU A 361 -64.84 -12.06 -25.78
CA LEU A 361 -65.70 -11.12 -26.52
C LEU A 361 -65.82 -11.47 -28.01
N ASP A 362 -64.76 -11.99 -28.63
CA ASP A 362 -64.73 -12.40 -30.05
C ASP A 362 -65.52 -13.69 -30.33
N GLY A 363 -66.15 -14.30 -29.31
CA GLY A 363 -67.05 -15.44 -29.47
C GLY A 363 -66.37 -16.81 -29.52
N GLU A 364 -65.06 -16.90 -29.28
CA GLU A 364 -64.30 -18.17 -29.20
C GLU A 364 -64.43 -18.87 -27.82
N GLY A 365 -65.28 -18.37 -26.92
CA GLY A 365 -65.43 -18.86 -25.53
C GLY A 365 -65.97 -20.29 -25.34
N GLY A 366 -66.14 -21.08 -26.41
CA GLY A 366 -66.68 -22.44 -26.35
C GLY A 366 -65.64 -23.56 -26.27
N LYS A 367 -64.35 -23.28 -26.43
CA LYS A 367 -63.29 -24.30 -26.32
C LYS A 367 -62.41 -23.96 -25.12
N TYR A 368 -62.68 -24.63 -23.99
CA TYR A 368 -61.73 -24.70 -22.88
C TYR A 368 -60.43 -25.35 -23.37
N ILE A 369 -59.49 -24.52 -23.83
CA ILE A 369 -58.11 -24.93 -24.05
C ILE A 369 -57.39 -24.64 -22.73
N PRO A 370 -56.84 -25.65 -22.04
CA PRO A 370 -56.02 -25.39 -20.86
C PRO A 370 -54.82 -24.57 -21.33
N CYS A 371 -54.70 -23.34 -20.83
CA CYS A 371 -53.54 -22.49 -21.04
C CYS A 371 -52.35 -23.04 -20.22
N PHE A 372 -51.87 -24.21 -20.61
CA PHE A 372 -50.53 -24.70 -20.33
C PHE A 372 -49.83 -24.86 -21.66
N THR A 373 -49.77 -23.76 -22.42
CA THR A 373 -48.88 -23.64 -23.57
C THR A 373 -47.82 -22.66 -23.15
N SER A 374 -46.60 -23.19 -23.02
CA SER A 374 -45.37 -22.43 -22.91
C SER A 374 -45.25 -21.53 -24.13
N TYR A 375 -45.85 -20.35 -24.05
CA TYR A 375 -45.52 -19.26 -24.95
C TYR A 375 -44.23 -18.67 -24.41
N HIS A 376 -43.12 -19.01 -25.05
CA HIS A 376 -41.98 -18.11 -25.11
C HIS A 376 -42.48 -16.79 -25.69
N VAL A 377 -42.98 -15.91 -24.81
CA VAL A 377 -42.97 -14.48 -25.09
C VAL A 377 -41.51 -14.18 -25.35
N ASN A 378 -41.20 -13.74 -26.57
CA ASN A 378 -39.89 -13.20 -26.89
C ASN A 378 -39.64 -12.09 -25.88
N MET A 379 -38.86 -12.41 -24.85
CA MET A 379 -38.41 -11.45 -23.87
C MET A 379 -37.44 -10.56 -24.63
N VAL A 380 -37.97 -9.46 -25.18
CA VAL A 380 -37.12 -8.38 -25.69
C VAL A 380 -36.51 -7.76 -24.46
N TYR A 381 -35.36 -8.28 -24.05
CA TYR A 381 -34.52 -7.63 -23.07
C TYR A 381 -34.29 -6.18 -23.54
N PRO A 382 -34.56 -5.16 -22.72
CA PRO A 382 -34.17 -3.81 -23.08
C PRO A 382 -32.66 -3.81 -23.27
N SER A 383 -32.21 -3.57 -24.51
CA SER A 383 -30.79 -3.51 -24.83
C SER A 383 -30.17 -2.40 -23.99
N LYS A 384 -29.32 -2.76 -23.02
CA LYS A 384 -28.59 -1.79 -22.22
C LYS A 384 -27.64 -1.04 -23.15
N SER A 385 -27.94 0.22 -23.45
CA SER A 385 -26.99 1.10 -24.13
C SER A 385 -26.17 1.85 -23.09
N ARG A 386 -24.83 1.83 -23.25
CA ARG A 386 -23.94 2.67 -22.45
C ARG A 386 -23.66 3.93 -23.25
N VAL A 387 -24.07 5.07 -22.71
CA VAL A 387 -23.78 6.39 -23.28
C VAL A 387 -22.57 6.96 -22.55
N THR A 388 -21.44 7.05 -23.24
CA THR A 388 -20.23 7.70 -22.70
C THR A 388 -20.20 9.14 -23.20
N LYS A 389 -20.20 10.10 -22.27
CA LYS A 389 -20.05 11.53 -22.54
C LYS A 389 -18.65 11.97 -22.14
N THR A 390 -17.88 12.47 -23.10
CA THR A 390 -16.57 13.07 -22.82
C THR A 390 -16.75 14.57 -22.66
N ILE A 391 -16.51 15.06 -21.45
CA ILE A 391 -16.54 16.48 -21.10
C ILE A 391 -15.09 16.98 -21.12
N VAL A 392 -14.81 17.99 -21.93
CA VAL A 392 -13.52 18.66 -21.96
C VAL A 392 -13.69 19.97 -21.20
N GLU A 393 -12.96 20.12 -20.11
CA GLU A 393 -12.95 21.31 -19.28
C GLU A 393 -11.61 22.03 -19.41
N GLU A 394 -11.67 23.33 -19.67
CA GLU A 394 -10.49 24.20 -19.70
C GLU A 394 -10.36 24.92 -18.36
N VAL A 395 -9.26 24.65 -17.65
CA VAL A 395 -9.00 25.16 -16.30
C VAL A 395 -7.79 26.10 -16.35
N VAL A 396 -7.98 27.34 -15.92
CA VAL A 396 -6.91 28.33 -15.70
C VAL A 396 -6.96 28.74 -14.22
N ASP A 397 -5.80 28.68 -13.54
CA ASP A 397 -5.65 29.01 -12.10
C ASP A 397 -6.65 28.28 -11.17
N GLY A 398 -6.94 27.01 -11.46
CA GLY A 398 -7.81 26.18 -10.64
C GLY A 398 -9.31 26.51 -10.73
N LYS A 399 -9.74 27.37 -11.67
CA LYS A 399 -11.15 27.63 -11.98
C LYS A 399 -11.48 27.19 -13.41
N VAL A 400 -12.59 26.47 -13.55
CA VAL A 400 -13.11 26.03 -14.86
C VAL A 400 -13.69 27.25 -15.58
N VAL A 401 -13.09 27.62 -16.71
CA VAL A 401 -13.48 28.81 -17.50
C VAL A 401 -14.41 28.44 -18.66
N SER A 402 -14.36 27.19 -19.12
CA SER A 402 -15.20 26.66 -20.19
C SER A 402 -15.40 25.15 -20.04
N SER A 403 -16.62 24.67 -20.30
CA SER A 403 -16.96 23.24 -20.30
C SER A 403 -17.75 22.92 -21.57
N GLN A 404 -17.22 22.05 -22.43
CA GLN A 404 -17.85 21.65 -23.68
C GLN A 404 -17.90 20.12 -23.81
N VAL A 405 -19.07 19.60 -24.19
CA VAL A 405 -19.29 18.17 -24.45
C VAL A 405 -18.91 17.89 -25.91
N SER A 406 -17.81 17.16 -26.14
CA SER A 406 -17.27 16.97 -27.50
C SER A 406 -17.75 15.71 -28.21
N ASN A 407 -18.16 14.66 -27.47
CA ASN A 407 -18.63 13.42 -28.07
C ASN A 407 -19.64 12.66 -27.18
N ILE A 408 -20.67 12.13 -27.84
CA ILE A 408 -21.65 11.21 -27.26
C ILE A 408 -21.58 9.92 -28.09
N SER A 409 -20.94 8.88 -27.54
CA SER A 409 -20.92 7.56 -28.17
C SER A 409 -21.87 6.63 -27.46
N GLU A 410 -22.83 6.07 -28.19
CA GLU A 410 -23.78 5.08 -27.68
C GLU A 410 -23.34 3.69 -28.14
N VAL A 411 -22.92 2.85 -27.19
CA VAL A 411 -22.56 1.45 -27.46
C VAL A 411 -23.70 0.57 -26.97
N LYS A 412 -24.35 -0.14 -27.90
CA LYS A 412 -25.31 -1.20 -27.56
C LYS A 412 -24.53 -2.39 -27.00
N LEU A 413 -24.70 -2.69 -25.71
CA LEU A 413 -24.17 -3.91 -25.11
C LEU A 413 -25.08 -5.07 -25.57
N LYS A 414 -24.48 -6.07 -26.23
CA LYS A 414 -25.16 -7.28 -26.69
C LYS A 414 -25.48 -8.22 -25.54
#